data_AF-A0AAN6RYC2-F1
#
_entry.id   AF-A0AAN6RYC2-F1
#
_cell.length_a   1.000
_cell.length_b   1.000
_cell.length_c   1.000
_cell.angle_alpha   90.00
_cell.angle_beta   90.00
_cell.angle_gamma   90.00
#
_symmetry.space_group_name_H-M   'P 1'
#
loop_
_entity.id
_entity.type
_entity.pdbx_description
1 polymer ?
#
loop_
_entity_poly.entity_id
_entity_poly.type
_entity_poly.pdbx_seq_one_letter_code
_entity_poly.pdbx_strand_id
1 'polypeptide(L)' 'AIKETGFTVTVLQIRCLKCAKWTEITSTDDPGTFGMVRIGYNLHYYLRCAGATGYP' A
#
# COMPACT_ATOMS: atom_id res chain seq x y z
N ALA A 1 -12.04 35.27 8.07
CA ALA A 1 -12.76 33.99 8.18
C ALA A 1 -11.80 32.87 7.79
N ILE A 2 -11.43 32.02 8.74
CA ILE A 2 -10.57 30.86 8.50
C ILE A 2 -11.51 29.76 8.04
N LYS A 3 -11.44 29.33 6.77
CA LYS A 3 -12.22 28.18 6.30
C LYS A 3 -11.57 26.93 6.87
N GLU A 4 -12.19 26.31 7.87
CA GLU A 4 -11.85 24.94 8.24
C GLU A 4 -12.21 24.05 7.04
N THR A 5 -11.20 23.64 6.30
CA THR A 5 -11.33 22.63 5.25
C THR A 5 -11.15 21.28 5.92
N GLY A 6 -12.26 20.64 6.30
CA GLY A 6 -12.20 19.28 6.81
C GLY A 6 -11.64 18.34 5.75
N PHE A 7 -10.47 17.73 6.00
CA PHE A 7 -9.88 16.73 5.11
C PHE A 7 -10.27 15.33 5.60
N THR A 8 -10.91 14.54 4.74
CA THR A 8 -11.24 13.13 5.02
C THR A 8 -10.10 12.24 4.55
N VAL A 9 -9.53 11.45 5.46
CA VAL A 9 -8.52 10.43 5.14
C VAL A 9 -9.22 9.08 5.03
N THR A 10 -8.99 8.34 3.95
CA THR A 10 -9.48 6.95 3.84
C THR A 10 -8.38 5.98 4.24
N VAL A 11 -8.74 4.95 5.00
CA VAL A 11 -7.84 3.85 5.36
C VAL A 11 -8.09 2.69 4.40
N LEU A 12 -7.02 2.13 3.87
CA LEU A 12 -7.01 1.02 2.93
C LEU A 12 -6.23 -0.14 3.53
N GLN A 13 -6.72 -1.36 3.37
CA GLN A 13 -5.97 -2.57 3.66
C GLN A 13 -5.39 -3.13 2.37
N ILE A 14 -4.07 -3.18 2.28
CA ILE A 14 -3.37 -3.81 1.15
C ILE A 14 -2.80 -5.15 1.56
N ARG A 15 -2.93 -6.15 0.69
CA ARG A 15 -2.53 -7.52 0.96
C ARG A 15 -1.53 -8.02 -0.07
N CYS A 16 -0.48 -8.69 0.39
CA CYS A 16 0.47 -9.35 -0.49
C CYS A 16 -0.19 -10.56 -1.15
N LEU A 17 -0.23 -10.58 -2.48
CA LEU A 17 -0.86 -11.66 -3.24
C LEU A 17 -0.11 -13.00 -3.10
N LYS A 18 1.19 -13.00 -2.73
CA LYS A 18 1.99 -14.22 -2.54
C LYS A 18 1.88 -14.84 -1.16
N CYS A 19 2.03 -14.03 -0.10
CA CYS A 19 2.11 -14.52 1.29
C CYS A 19 0.89 -14.17 2.15
N ALA A 20 -0.10 -13.46 1.58
CA ALA A 20 -1.35 -13.11 2.22
C ALA A 20 -1.23 -12.26 3.50
N LYS A 21 -0.03 -11.79 3.86
CA LYS A 21 0.16 -10.74 4.88
C LYS A 21 -0.42 -9.41 4.39
N TRP A 22 -0.86 -8.56 5.31
CA TRP A 22 -1.47 -7.28 4.99
C TRP A 22 -0.93 -6.16 5.88
N THR A 23 -1.11 -4.93 5.43
CA THR A 23 -0.87 -3.71 6.20
C THR A 23 -1.97 -2.69 5.91
N GLU A 24 -2.22 -1.81 6.87
CA GLU A 24 -3.03 -0.61 6.67
C GLU A 24 -2.16 0.50 6.09
N ILE A 25 -2.76 1.26 5.17
CA ILE A 25 -2.24 2.50 4.60
C ILE A 25 -3.38 3.51 4.54
N THR A 26 -3.06 4.78 4.39
CA THR A 26 -4.03 5.81 4.02
C THR A 26 -4.03 6.04 2.51
N SER A 27 -5.09 6.62 1.95
CA SER A 27 -5.18 6.91 0.51
C SER A 27 -4.09 7.83 -0.04
N THR A 28 -3.40 8.55 0.83
CA THR A 28 -2.33 9.47 0.48
C THR A 28 -0.94 8.87 0.65
N ASP A 29 -0.83 7.70 1.27
CA ASP A 29 0.45 7.04 1.49
C ASP A 29 0.98 6.39 0.22
N ASP A 30 2.31 6.35 0.09
CA ASP A 30 2.99 5.48 -0.87
C ASP A 30 3.14 4.07 -0.27
N PRO A 31 2.59 3.00 -0.90
CA PRO A 31 2.73 1.62 -0.41
C PRO A 31 4.18 1.17 -0.20
N GLY A 32 5.13 1.74 -0.95
CA GLY A 32 6.56 1.44 -0.83
C GLY A 32 7.12 1.72 0.56
N THR A 33 6.60 2.75 1.24
CA THR A 33 6.99 3.11 2.62
C THR A 33 6.64 2.02 3.65
N PHE A 34 5.67 1.14 3.32
CA PHE A 34 5.25 0.00 4.14
C PHE A 34 5.85 -1.34 3.66
N GLY A 35 6.88 -1.28 2.80
CA GLY A 35 7.55 -2.47 2.27
C GLY A 35 6.69 -3.26 1.28
N MET A 36 5.75 -2.59 0.61
CA MET A 36 4.86 -3.18 -0.38
C MET A 36 5.26 -2.73 -1.78
N VAL A 37 5.51 -3.70 -2.67
CA VAL A 37 5.87 -3.51 -4.07
C VAL A 37 4.62 -3.68 -4.92
N ARG A 38 4.28 -2.66 -5.71
CA ARG A 38 3.17 -2.72 -6.65
C ARG A 38 3.57 -3.55 -7.86
N ILE A 39 2.84 -4.65 -8.10
CA ILE A 39 3.07 -5.55 -9.23
C ILE A 39 2.02 -5.41 -10.34
N GLY A 40 0.98 -4.61 -10.09
CA GLY A 40 -0.12 -4.37 -11.02
C GLY A 40 -1.12 -3.36 -10.46
N TYR A 41 -2.25 -3.16 -11.15
CA TYR A 41 -3.33 -2.30 -10.64
C TYR A 41 -3.98 -2.94 -9.41
N ASN A 42 -3.90 -2.29 -8.25
CA ASN A 42 -4.35 -2.80 -6.95
C ASN A 42 -3.73 -4.15 -6.51
N LEU A 43 -2.64 -4.59 -7.14
CA LEU A 43 -1.94 -5.83 -6.80
C LEU A 43 -0.56 -5.50 -6.21
N HIS A 44 -0.28 -6.09 -5.05
CA HIS A 44 0.95 -5.82 -4.30
C HIS A 44 1.58 -7.12 -3.81
N TYR A 45 2.91 -7.09 -3.65
CA TYR A 45 3.69 -8.05 -2.90
C TYR A 45 4.41 -7.36 -1.74
N TYR A 46 4.72 -8.08 -0.67
CA TYR A 46 5.77 -7.63 0.24
C TYR A 46 7.13 -7.69 -0.46
N LEU A 47 8.04 -6.80 -0.09
CA LEU A 47 9.40 -6.72 -0.65
C LEU A 47 10.10 -8.09 -0.78
N ARG A 48 10.04 -8.92 0.27
CA ARG A 48 10.61 -10.29 0.24
C ARG A 48 9.95 -11.19 -0.79
N CYS A 49 8.64 -11.08 -0.98
CA CYS A 49 7.91 -11.86 -1.96
C CYS A 49 8.15 -11.38 -3.39
N ALA A 50 8.33 -10.07 -3.57
CA ALA A 50 8.72 -9.47 -4.85
C ALA A 50 10.06 -10.04 -5.31
N GLY A 51 11.11 -9.97 -4.47
CA GLY A 51 12.42 -10.54 -4.80
C GLY A 51 12.37 -12.05 -5.09
N ALA A 52 11.59 -12.82 -4.32
CA ALA A 52 11.42 -14.26 -4.56
C ALA A 52 10.65 -14.60 -5.86
N THR A 53 9.98 -13.62 -6.48
CA THR A 53 9.21 -13.80 -7.72
C THR A 53 9.77 -13.01 -8.91
N GLY A 54 10.92 -12.35 -8.74
CA GLY A 54 11.60 -11.59 -9.80
C GLY A 54 11.04 -10.19 -10.04
N TYR A 55 10.23 -9.66 -9.13
CA TYR A 55 9.83 -8.25 -9.15
C TYR A 55 10.90 -7.37 -8.48
N PRO A 56 11.16 -6.18 -9.02
CA PRO A 56 12.15 -5.24 -8.49
C PRO A 56 11.84 -4.79 -7.05
#